data_AF-A0A7W0V788-F1
#
_entry.id   AF-A0A7W0V788-F1
#
_cell.length_a   1.000
_cell.length_b   1.000
_cell.length_c   1.000
_cell.angle_alpha   90.00
_cell.angle_beta   90.00
_cell.angle_gamma   90.00
#
_symmetry.space_group_name_H-M   'P 1'
#
loop_
_entity.id
_entity.type
_entity.pdbx_description
1 polymer ?
#
loop_
_entity_poly.entity_id
_entity_poly.type
_entity_poly.pdbx_seq_one_letter_code
_entity_poly.pdbx_strand_id
1 'polypeptide(L)'
;VMDFLGKEYRSVLGLNVVNVPGCSPVGDNFTETIAAVLAFLQGIAPVPEFDELGRPAWLFSETVHQGCTRAGYYEEGTFAHQEGDRECLVEIGCWGPVVQCNITSRGAINHLGGCMNVGGACIGCTMPGFPDKFTPFHKAPPGSMVSSTMSRMTGSFIRPLRRLSQRDRNREVLWDQTGVVPSGWGASGSVTLVDRGMDFFYNRLRRRGAGGKTGQSG
;
A
#
# COMPACT_ATOMS: atom_id res chain seq x y z
N VAL A 1 -13.67 26.10 8.99
CA VAL A 1 -13.20 26.96 10.11
C VAL A 1 -12.12 27.92 9.64
N MET A 2 -11.07 27.43 8.97
CA MET A 2 -10.03 28.31 8.41
C MET A 2 -10.56 29.37 7.45
N ASP A 3 -11.54 29.04 6.60
CA ASP A 3 -12.13 30.02 5.67
C ASP A 3 -12.87 31.16 6.38
N PHE A 4 -13.36 30.90 7.59
CA PHE A 4 -14.09 31.89 8.38
C PHE A 4 -13.16 32.72 9.27
N LEU A 5 -12.19 32.08 9.93
CA LEU A 5 -11.29 32.75 10.89
C LEU A 5 -10.07 33.38 10.22
N GLY A 6 -9.66 32.89 9.05
CA GLY A 6 -8.47 33.34 8.34
C GLY A 6 -7.16 32.77 8.90
N LYS A 7 -6.06 32.96 8.14
CA LYS A 7 -4.72 32.46 8.46
C LYS A 7 -4.08 33.14 9.69
N GLU A 8 -4.46 34.38 9.95
CA GLU A 8 -3.91 35.18 11.06
C GLU A 8 -4.62 34.92 12.39
N TYR A 9 -5.67 34.09 12.41
CA TYR A 9 -6.34 33.72 13.64
C TYR A 9 -5.39 33.07 14.63
N ARG A 10 -5.48 33.47 15.89
CA ARG A 10 -4.84 32.83 17.04
C ARG A 10 -5.86 32.71 18.17
N SER A 11 -5.83 31.59 18.88
CA SER A 11 -6.63 31.41 20.09
C SER A 11 -6.06 32.23 21.26
N VAL A 12 -6.78 32.30 22.38
CA VAL A 12 -6.28 32.93 23.62
C VAL A 12 -5.00 32.28 24.16
N LEU A 13 -4.71 31.05 23.72
CA LEU A 13 -3.50 30.30 24.04
C LEU A 13 -2.41 30.45 22.96
N GLY A 14 -2.58 31.34 21.98
CA GLY A 14 -1.62 31.59 20.90
C GLY A 14 -1.60 30.52 19.80
N LEU A 15 -2.54 29.57 19.81
CA LEU A 15 -2.59 28.47 18.83
C LEU A 15 -3.38 28.83 17.58
N ASN A 16 -2.92 28.31 16.43
CA ASN A 16 -3.67 28.31 15.18
C ASN A 16 -4.83 27.31 15.20
N VAL A 17 -5.66 27.38 14.15
CA VAL A 17 -6.63 26.31 13.86
C VAL A 17 -5.87 25.01 13.59
N VAL A 18 -6.22 23.96 14.34
CA VAL A 18 -5.73 22.59 14.13
C VAL A 18 -6.80 21.79 13.40
N ASN A 19 -6.48 21.27 12.22
CA ASN A 19 -7.41 20.49 11.40
C ASN A 19 -7.16 19.00 11.55
N VAL A 20 -8.17 18.27 12.01
CA VAL A 20 -8.18 16.79 11.98
C VAL A 20 -9.31 16.34 11.03
N PRO A 21 -9.05 16.28 9.72
CA PRO A 21 -10.10 15.98 8.74
C PRO A 21 -10.46 14.50 8.69
N GLY A 22 -11.63 14.25 8.09
CA GLY A 22 -12.24 12.93 7.86
C GLY A 22 -13.76 13.02 8.04
N CYS A 23 -14.50 12.11 7.42
CA CYS A 23 -15.97 12.09 7.47
C CYS A 23 -16.47 10.72 7.97
N SER A 24 -16.32 10.38 9.26
CA SER A 24 -15.66 11.12 10.35
C SER A 24 -14.14 10.92 10.38
N PRO A 25 -13.35 11.74 11.11
CA PRO A 25 -11.95 11.42 11.36
C PRO A 25 -11.83 10.08 12.10
N VAL A 26 -10.68 9.41 11.91
CA VAL A 26 -10.32 8.24 12.72
C VAL A 26 -10.23 8.69 14.19
N GLY A 27 -10.89 7.97 15.10
CA GLY A 27 -10.99 8.37 16.52
C GLY A 27 -9.62 8.51 17.19
N ASP A 28 -8.70 7.60 16.86
CA ASP A 28 -7.31 7.65 17.30
C ASP A 28 -6.60 8.93 16.83
N ASN A 29 -6.73 9.31 15.56
CA ASN A 29 -6.09 10.51 15.02
C ASN A 29 -6.55 11.75 15.79
N PHE A 30 -7.83 11.83 16.13
CA PHE A 30 -8.40 12.94 16.90
C PHE A 30 -7.87 12.96 18.34
N THR A 31 -7.91 11.81 19.02
CA THR A 31 -7.46 11.68 20.42
C THR A 31 -5.96 11.93 20.55
N GLU A 32 -5.16 11.42 19.62
CA GLU A 32 -3.71 11.61 19.55
C GLU A 32 -3.36 13.09 19.33
N THR A 33 -4.09 13.78 18.45
CA THR A 33 -3.91 15.21 18.23
C THR A 33 -4.24 16.02 19.49
N ILE A 34 -5.32 15.69 20.19
CA ILE A 34 -5.65 16.34 21.47
C ILE A 34 -4.54 16.13 22.50
N ALA A 35 -4.07 14.89 22.66
CA ALA A 35 -2.99 14.57 23.59
C ALA A 35 -1.71 15.36 23.27
N ALA A 36 -1.34 15.45 21.99
CA ALA A 36 -0.17 16.22 21.54
C ALA A 36 -0.31 17.72 21.84
N VAL A 37 -1.48 18.31 21.58
CA VAL A 37 -1.75 19.72 21.87
C VAL A 37 -1.74 19.98 23.39
N LEU A 38 -2.33 19.11 24.19
CA LEU A 38 -2.31 19.23 25.66
C LEU A 38 -0.89 19.12 26.22
N ALA A 39 -0.08 18.18 25.71
CA ALA A 39 1.31 18.03 26.12
C ALA A 39 2.14 19.29 25.79
N PHE A 40 1.90 19.91 24.63
CA PHE A 40 2.49 21.20 24.28
C PHE A 40 2.07 22.32 25.23
N LEU A 41 0.77 22.45 25.52
CA LEU A 41 0.24 23.49 26.42
C LEU A 41 0.75 23.35 27.86
N GLN A 42 1.08 22.14 28.30
CA GLN A 42 1.71 21.87 29.60
C GLN A 42 3.24 22.06 29.60
N GLY A 43 3.85 22.39 28.45
CA GLY A 43 5.30 22.52 28.32
C GLY A 43 6.06 21.19 28.40
N ILE A 44 5.37 20.06 28.23
CA ILE A 44 5.95 18.71 28.28
C ILE A 44 6.53 18.31 26.92
N ALA A 45 5.97 18.84 25.84
CA ALA A 45 6.35 18.53 24.46
C ALA A 45 6.51 19.82 23.64
N PRO A 46 7.32 19.81 22.55
CA PRO A 46 7.38 20.92 21.61
C PRO A 46 6.04 21.09 20.85
N VAL A 47 5.90 22.21 20.14
CA VAL A 47 4.75 22.41 19.24
C VAL A 47 4.71 21.29 18.19
N PRO A 48 3.57 20.63 17.96
CA PRO A 48 3.48 19.60 16.93
C PRO A 48 3.71 20.19 15.54
N GLU A 49 4.26 19.39 14.62
CA GLU A 49 4.42 19.79 13.23
C GLU A 49 3.08 19.69 12.49
N PHE A 50 2.77 20.72 11.71
CA PHE A 50 1.58 20.78 10.88
C PHE A 50 1.97 20.98 9.41
N ASP A 51 1.18 20.41 8.50
CA ASP A 51 1.33 20.65 7.07
C ASP A 51 0.71 21.99 6.63
N GLU A 52 0.82 22.29 5.34
CA GLU A 52 0.28 23.52 4.73
C GLU A 52 -1.23 23.69 4.88
N LEU A 53 -1.96 22.61 5.17
CA LEU A 53 -3.41 22.60 5.42
C LEU A 53 -3.73 22.66 6.92
N GLY A 54 -2.75 22.88 7.79
CA GLY A 54 -2.92 22.92 9.24
C GLY A 54 -3.28 21.57 9.85
N ARG A 55 -2.92 20.46 9.19
CA ARG A 55 -3.15 19.10 9.69
C ARG A 55 -1.90 18.57 10.40
N PRO A 56 -2.04 17.76 11.46
CA PRO A 56 -0.92 17.03 12.06
C PRO A 56 -0.07 16.31 11.02
N ALA A 57 1.16 16.76 10.80
CA ALA A 57 1.98 16.29 9.68
C ALA A 57 2.23 14.76 9.76
N TRP A 58 2.39 14.22 10.96
CA TRP A 58 2.61 12.79 11.19
C TRP A 58 1.40 11.90 10.89
N LEU A 59 0.18 12.46 10.80
CA LEU A 59 -1.05 11.72 10.50
C LEU A 59 -1.44 11.80 9.02
N PHE A 60 -1.02 12.86 8.32
CA PHE A 60 -1.48 13.19 6.96
C PHE A 60 -0.34 13.44 5.95
N SER A 61 0.89 13.04 6.27
CA SER A 61 2.05 13.15 5.36
C SER A 61 1.96 12.23 4.16
N GLU A 62 1.51 10.99 4.36
CA GLU A 62 1.46 9.96 3.33
C GLU A 62 0.08 9.84 2.68
N THR A 63 0.08 9.44 1.41
CA THR A 63 -1.16 9.08 0.72
C THR A 63 -1.65 7.71 1.17
N VAL A 64 -2.95 7.46 1.04
CA VAL A 64 -3.52 6.14 1.36
C VAL A 64 -2.86 5.02 0.56
N HIS A 65 -2.43 5.30 -0.68
CA HIS A 65 -1.79 4.31 -1.52
C HIS A 65 -0.42 3.82 -1.01
N GLN A 66 0.32 4.65 -0.26
CA GLN A 66 1.61 4.24 0.32
C GLN A 66 1.47 3.11 1.34
N GLY A 67 0.37 3.09 2.10
CA GLY A 67 0.07 2.03 3.07
C GLY A 67 -0.96 1.00 2.60
N CYS A 68 -1.43 1.06 1.34
CA CYS A 68 -2.57 0.27 0.90
C CYS A 68 -2.21 -1.22 0.81
N THR A 69 -2.97 -2.07 1.49
CA THR A 69 -2.81 -3.54 1.45
C THR A 69 -3.03 -4.15 0.06
N ARG A 70 -3.63 -3.38 -0.86
CA ARG A 70 -3.86 -3.78 -2.27
C ARG A 70 -2.80 -3.22 -3.23
N ALA A 71 -1.72 -2.60 -2.74
CA ALA A 71 -0.67 -2.01 -3.57
C ALA A 71 0.04 -3.04 -4.47
N GLY A 72 0.23 -4.29 -4.01
CA GLY A 72 0.80 -5.36 -4.86
C GLY A 72 -0.05 -5.68 -6.10
N TYR A 73 -1.38 -5.67 -5.97
CA TYR A 73 -2.27 -5.82 -7.12
C TYR A 73 -2.13 -4.65 -8.10
N TYR A 74 -2.00 -3.43 -7.57
CA TYR A 74 -1.76 -2.25 -8.40
C TYR A 74 -0.40 -2.31 -9.12
N GLU A 75 0.66 -2.73 -8.45
CA GLU A 75 2.01 -2.90 -9.02
C GLU A 75 2.01 -3.92 -10.16
N GLU A 76 1.30 -5.02 -9.98
CA GLU A 76 1.17 -6.07 -11.00
C GLU A 76 0.09 -5.77 -12.05
N GLY A 77 -0.56 -4.61 -12.02
CA GLY A 77 -1.59 -4.24 -12.97
C GLY A 77 -2.79 -5.19 -12.96
N THR A 78 -3.20 -5.59 -11.76
CA THR A 78 -4.37 -6.43 -11.50
C THR A 78 -5.41 -5.59 -10.79
N PHE A 79 -6.53 -5.33 -11.46
CA PHE A 79 -7.54 -4.37 -11.01
C PHE A 79 -8.89 -5.05 -10.85
N ALA A 80 -9.66 -4.57 -9.88
CA ALA A 80 -11.03 -4.97 -9.64
C ALA A 80 -11.95 -4.50 -10.78
N HIS A 81 -12.99 -5.28 -11.05
CA HIS A 81 -14.05 -4.93 -11.99
C HIS A 81 -15.29 -4.40 -11.28
N GLN A 82 -15.47 -4.76 -10.01
CA GLN A 82 -16.60 -4.35 -9.18
C GLN A 82 -16.18 -4.20 -7.72
N GLU A 83 -17.01 -3.52 -6.93
CA GLU A 83 -16.83 -3.44 -5.48
C GLU A 83 -16.85 -4.84 -4.85
N GLY A 84 -16.02 -5.03 -3.82
CA GLY A 84 -15.88 -6.32 -3.12
C GLY A 84 -14.83 -7.27 -3.70
N ASP A 85 -14.39 -7.07 -4.95
CA ASP A 85 -13.21 -7.77 -5.49
C ASP A 85 -11.99 -7.56 -4.57
N ARG A 86 -11.05 -8.51 -4.57
CA ARG A 86 -9.85 -8.44 -3.71
C ARG A 86 -8.75 -7.56 -4.31
N GLU A 87 -8.81 -7.34 -5.62
CA GLU A 87 -7.83 -6.62 -6.44
C GLU A 87 -7.88 -5.09 -6.20
N CYS A 88 -6.98 -4.33 -6.84
CA CYS A 88 -6.93 -2.89 -6.65
C CYS A 88 -8.16 -2.18 -7.25
N LEU A 89 -8.77 -1.27 -6.47
CA LEU A 89 -10.03 -0.57 -6.79
C LEU A 89 -9.86 0.71 -7.62
N VAL A 90 -8.65 1.01 -8.14
CA VAL A 90 -8.38 2.30 -8.79
C VAL A 90 -9.24 2.52 -10.04
N GLU A 91 -9.48 1.48 -10.83
CA GLU A 91 -10.27 1.56 -12.07
C GLU A 91 -11.78 1.68 -11.83
N ILE A 92 -12.24 1.44 -10.59
CA ILE A 92 -13.65 1.62 -10.19
C ILE A 92 -13.85 2.86 -9.30
N GLY A 93 -12.85 3.74 -9.18
CA GLY A 93 -13.01 5.07 -8.58
C GLY A 93 -12.23 5.35 -7.29
N CYS A 94 -11.25 4.51 -6.95
CA CYS A 94 -10.42 4.75 -5.77
C CYS A 94 -9.40 5.88 -5.99
N TRP A 95 -9.53 6.97 -5.21
CA TRP A 95 -8.62 8.12 -5.20
C TRP A 95 -7.43 7.98 -4.23
N GLY A 96 -7.24 6.79 -3.64
CA GLY A 96 -6.17 6.52 -2.68
C GLY A 96 -4.76 7.01 -3.08
N PRO A 97 -4.36 6.99 -4.37
CA PRO A 97 -3.05 7.51 -4.82
C PRO A 97 -2.77 8.98 -4.53
N VAL A 98 -3.79 9.81 -4.30
CA VAL A 98 -3.63 11.27 -4.11
C VAL A 98 -4.27 11.79 -2.82
N VAL A 99 -4.85 10.90 -2.02
CA VAL A 99 -5.55 11.26 -0.78
C VAL A 99 -4.62 11.04 0.39
N GLN A 100 -4.45 12.05 1.24
CA GLN A 100 -3.65 11.97 2.45
C GLN A 100 -4.51 11.47 3.62
N CYS A 101 -4.30 10.22 4.02
CA CYS A 101 -5.00 9.59 5.13
C CYS A 101 -4.28 8.29 5.53
N ASN A 102 -4.09 8.09 6.82
CA ASN A 102 -3.39 6.94 7.40
C ASN A 102 -4.30 5.72 7.69
N ILE A 103 -5.57 5.73 7.26
CA ILE A 103 -6.54 4.67 7.63
C ILE A 103 -6.08 3.26 7.22
N THR A 104 -5.23 3.13 6.21
CA THR A 104 -4.69 1.83 5.76
C THR A 104 -3.64 1.24 6.69
N SER A 105 -2.82 2.08 7.34
CA SER A 105 -1.84 1.62 8.32
C SER A 105 -2.44 1.57 9.73
N ARG A 106 -3.40 2.47 10.03
CA ARG A 106 -4.02 2.58 11.36
C ARG A 106 -5.24 1.70 11.56
N GLY A 107 -6.03 1.43 10.52
CA GLY A 107 -7.39 0.86 10.63
C GLY A 107 -8.42 1.90 11.07
N ALA A 108 -9.71 1.55 10.96
CA ALA A 108 -10.81 2.46 11.32
C ALA A 108 -11.06 2.51 12.84
N ILE A 109 -11.14 1.34 13.48
CA ILE A 109 -11.37 1.19 14.93
C ILE A 109 -10.53 0.03 15.43
N ASN A 110 -9.64 0.26 16.42
CA ASN A 110 -8.78 -0.78 17.00
C ASN A 110 -8.00 -1.59 15.95
N HIS A 111 -7.44 -0.92 14.94
CA HIS A 111 -6.75 -1.56 13.80
C HIS A 111 -7.63 -2.47 12.91
N LEU A 112 -8.96 -2.42 13.07
CA LEU A 112 -9.92 -3.17 12.27
C LEU A 112 -10.60 -2.27 11.25
N GLY A 113 -11.00 -2.88 10.13
CA GLY A 113 -11.69 -2.22 9.05
C GLY A 113 -10.85 -1.15 8.35
N GLY A 114 -11.52 -0.22 7.68
CA GLY A 114 -10.90 0.76 6.80
C GLY A 114 -11.75 0.92 5.55
N CYS A 115 -11.16 1.44 4.47
CA CYS A 115 -11.85 1.57 3.19
C CYS A 115 -11.44 0.42 2.26
N MET A 116 -10.22 0.49 1.73
CA MET A 116 -9.79 -0.40 0.64
C MET A 116 -9.62 -1.83 1.11
N ASN A 117 -9.10 -2.06 2.32
CA ASN A 117 -8.91 -3.41 2.84
C ASN A 117 -10.22 -4.20 2.94
N VAL A 118 -11.37 -3.53 3.05
CA VAL A 118 -12.72 -4.14 3.07
C VAL A 118 -13.49 -3.97 1.76
N GLY A 119 -12.84 -3.51 0.68
CA GLY A 119 -13.47 -3.40 -0.64
C GLY A 119 -14.12 -2.05 -0.97
N GLY A 120 -14.00 -1.05 -0.10
CA GLY A 120 -14.46 0.32 -0.35
C GLY A 120 -13.41 1.18 -1.04
N ALA A 121 -13.76 1.76 -2.18
CA ALA A 121 -12.91 2.75 -2.86
C ALA A 121 -12.72 4.00 -1.99
N CYS A 122 -11.52 4.57 -1.96
CA CYS A 122 -11.29 5.82 -1.26
C CYS A 122 -11.91 6.99 -2.04
N ILE A 123 -12.74 7.74 -1.34
CA ILE A 123 -13.50 8.88 -1.90
C ILE A 123 -12.85 10.24 -1.59
N GLY A 124 -11.70 10.27 -0.93
CA GLY A 124 -10.99 11.51 -0.59
C GLY A 124 -11.57 12.32 0.57
N CYS A 125 -12.28 11.69 1.52
CA CYS A 125 -12.99 12.38 2.60
C CYS A 125 -12.12 13.18 3.59
N THR A 126 -10.79 13.09 3.50
CA THR A 126 -9.84 13.88 4.31
C THR A 126 -9.28 15.09 3.56
N MET A 127 -9.65 15.28 2.29
CA MET A 127 -9.09 16.30 1.41
C MET A 127 -10.01 17.53 1.35
N PRO A 128 -9.45 18.76 1.24
CA PRO A 128 -10.25 19.99 1.19
C PRO A 128 -11.24 20.07 0.02
N GLY A 129 -10.93 19.38 -1.09
CA GLY A 129 -11.80 19.36 -2.28
C GLY A 129 -12.98 18.41 -2.19
N PHE A 130 -13.16 17.69 -1.08
CA PHE A 130 -14.25 16.74 -0.91
C PHE A 130 -15.59 17.47 -0.69
N PRO A 131 -16.69 17.03 -1.33
CA PRO A 131 -16.77 15.91 -2.29
C PRO A 131 -16.50 16.31 -3.75
N ASP A 132 -16.63 17.58 -4.11
CA ASP A 132 -16.80 18.01 -5.50
C ASP A 132 -15.62 17.72 -6.43
N LYS A 133 -14.38 17.70 -5.92
CA LYS A 133 -13.19 17.35 -6.71
C LYS A 133 -13.03 15.84 -6.95
N PHE A 134 -13.84 15.03 -6.29
CA PHE A 134 -13.73 13.56 -6.29
C PHE A 134 -14.97 12.89 -6.91
N THR A 135 -16.03 13.63 -7.17
CA THR A 135 -17.24 13.12 -7.81
C THR A 135 -17.09 13.06 -9.34
N PRO A 136 -17.74 12.10 -10.02
CA PRO A 136 -18.49 10.96 -9.46
C PRO A 136 -17.58 9.86 -8.89
N PHE A 137 -17.93 9.32 -7.71
CA PHE A 137 -17.06 8.41 -6.95
C PHE A 137 -16.79 7.04 -7.60
N HIS A 138 -17.69 6.55 -8.45
CA HIS A 138 -17.56 5.23 -9.11
C HIS A 138 -16.95 5.31 -10.51
N LYS A 139 -16.19 6.38 -10.80
CA LYS A 139 -15.43 6.51 -12.04
C LYS A 139 -13.95 6.59 -11.72
N ALA A 140 -13.15 5.86 -12.49
CA ALA A 140 -11.70 5.92 -12.40
C ALA A 140 -11.20 7.38 -12.40
N PRO A 141 -10.29 7.76 -11.49
CA PRO A 141 -9.64 9.07 -11.54
C PRO A 141 -8.94 9.25 -12.90
N PRO A 142 -8.99 10.43 -13.53
CA PRO A 142 -8.44 10.61 -14.88
C PRO A 142 -6.94 10.28 -14.96
N GLY A 143 -6.18 10.60 -13.90
CA GLY A 143 -4.75 10.28 -13.82
C GLY A 143 -4.44 8.79 -13.66
N SER A 144 -5.40 7.96 -13.24
CA SER A 144 -5.13 6.53 -13.02
C SER A 144 -5.05 5.73 -14.31
N MET A 145 -5.55 6.24 -15.44
CA MET A 145 -5.52 5.53 -16.73
C MET A 145 -4.09 5.28 -17.22
N VAL A 146 -3.20 6.27 -17.03
CA VAL A 146 -1.79 6.17 -17.42
C VAL A 146 -1.09 5.14 -16.54
N SER A 147 -1.22 5.28 -15.23
CA SER A 147 -0.55 4.40 -14.28
C SER A 147 -1.09 2.98 -14.31
N SER A 148 -2.40 2.77 -14.50
CA SER A 148 -2.98 1.44 -14.61
C SER A 148 -2.48 0.70 -15.85
N THR A 149 -2.36 1.41 -16.98
CA THR A 149 -1.79 0.86 -18.22
C THR A 149 -0.32 0.46 -18.03
N MET A 150 0.49 1.35 -17.44
CA MET A 150 1.90 1.06 -17.14
C MET A 150 2.04 -0.14 -16.19
N SER A 151 1.22 -0.21 -15.15
CA SER A 151 1.19 -1.35 -14.24
C SER A 151 0.81 -2.66 -14.95
N ARG A 152 -0.15 -2.65 -15.88
CA ARG A 152 -0.50 -3.83 -16.69
C ARG A 152 0.69 -4.29 -17.54
N MET A 153 1.41 -3.35 -18.15
CA MET A 153 2.63 -3.65 -18.91
C MET A 153 3.67 -4.30 -18.02
N THR A 154 4.03 -3.65 -16.91
CA THR A 154 4.97 -4.18 -15.92
C THR A 154 4.52 -5.58 -15.47
N GLY A 155 3.31 -5.71 -14.97
CA GLY A 155 2.68 -6.96 -14.54
C GLY A 155 2.74 -8.11 -15.55
N SER A 156 2.70 -7.82 -16.85
CA SER A 156 2.78 -8.83 -17.91
C SER A 156 4.16 -9.48 -17.99
N PHE A 157 5.22 -8.79 -17.58
CA PHE A 157 6.58 -9.33 -17.50
C PHE A 157 6.89 -9.93 -16.13
N ILE A 158 6.54 -9.23 -15.06
CA ILE A 158 6.95 -9.63 -13.71
C ILE A 158 6.13 -10.79 -13.14
N ARG A 159 4.82 -10.90 -13.43
CA ARG A 159 4.02 -12.02 -12.89
C ARG A 159 4.54 -13.39 -13.36
N PRO A 160 4.83 -13.65 -14.65
CA PRO A 160 5.45 -14.89 -15.08
C PRO A 160 6.79 -15.16 -14.38
N LEU A 161 7.65 -14.13 -14.27
CA LEU A 161 8.95 -14.27 -13.60
C LEU A 161 8.80 -14.62 -12.11
N ARG A 162 7.89 -13.96 -11.39
CA ARG A 162 7.56 -14.29 -9.99
C ARG A 162 7.01 -15.70 -9.87
N ARG A 163 6.14 -16.16 -10.78
CA ARG A 163 5.61 -17.54 -10.79
C ARG A 163 6.70 -18.58 -11.01
N LEU A 164 7.66 -18.31 -11.88
CA LEU A 164 8.81 -19.19 -12.10
C LEU A 164 9.67 -19.31 -10.84
N SER A 165 10.04 -18.18 -10.23
CA SER A 165 10.77 -18.18 -8.96
C SER A 165 9.96 -18.87 -7.85
N GLN A 166 8.65 -18.63 -7.76
CA GLN A 166 7.78 -19.25 -6.76
C GLN A 166 7.71 -20.77 -6.94
N ARG A 167 7.60 -21.25 -8.18
CA ARG A 167 7.57 -22.69 -8.48
C ARG A 167 8.84 -23.39 -7.99
N ASP A 168 9.99 -22.82 -8.28
CA ASP A 168 11.29 -23.35 -7.83
C ASP A 168 11.45 -23.24 -6.30
N ARG A 169 10.95 -22.17 -5.66
CA ARG A 169 10.98 -22.01 -4.20
C ARG A 169 9.98 -22.87 -3.43
N ASN A 170 8.91 -23.33 -4.06
CA ASN A 170 7.94 -24.22 -3.44
C ASN A 170 8.39 -25.69 -3.40
N ARG A 171 9.61 -26.01 -3.86
CA ARG A 171 10.18 -27.36 -3.85
C ARG A 171 11.39 -27.46 -2.95
N GLU A 172 11.49 -28.58 -2.24
CA GLU A 172 12.66 -28.94 -1.44
C GLU A 172 13.74 -29.59 -2.31
N VAL A 173 15.01 -29.48 -1.89
CA VAL A 173 16.16 -30.03 -2.63
C VAL A 173 16.02 -31.53 -2.88
N LEU A 174 15.51 -32.27 -1.89
CA LEU A 174 15.29 -33.72 -2.01
C LEU A 174 14.21 -34.06 -3.05
N TRP A 175 13.17 -33.23 -3.18
CA TRP A 175 12.08 -33.47 -4.13
C TRP A 175 12.52 -33.22 -5.56
N ASP A 176 13.49 -32.33 -5.76
CA ASP A 176 14.11 -32.11 -7.07
C ASP A 176 15.01 -33.28 -7.49
N GLN A 177 15.69 -33.90 -6.51
CA GLN A 177 16.52 -35.09 -6.76
C GLN A 177 15.69 -36.34 -7.00
N THR A 178 14.67 -36.58 -6.16
CA THR A 178 13.84 -37.78 -6.22
C THR A 178 12.70 -37.67 -7.23
N GLY A 179 12.32 -36.45 -7.61
CA GLY A 179 11.17 -36.17 -8.46
C GLY A 179 9.81 -36.37 -7.76
N VAL A 180 9.79 -36.68 -6.46
CA VAL A 180 8.59 -37.03 -5.70
C VAL A 180 8.27 -35.97 -4.66
N VAL A 181 7.01 -35.58 -4.55
CA VAL A 181 6.50 -34.72 -3.47
C VAL A 181 5.92 -35.62 -2.36
N PRO A 182 6.25 -35.41 -1.08
CA PRO A 182 5.90 -36.35 0.00
C PRO A 182 4.45 -36.25 0.48
N SER A 183 3.70 -35.22 0.07
CA SER A 183 2.30 -35.04 0.46
C SER A 183 1.41 -36.03 -0.28
N GLY A 184 0.60 -36.80 0.46
CA GLY A 184 -0.44 -37.67 -0.12
C GLY A 184 -1.57 -36.90 -0.84
N TRP A 185 -1.67 -35.59 -0.60
CA TRP A 185 -2.58 -34.68 -1.33
C TRP A 185 -1.87 -33.91 -2.45
N GLY A 186 -0.53 -33.99 -2.53
CA GLY A 186 0.26 -33.31 -3.53
C GLY A 186 0.28 -34.09 -4.83
N ALA A 187 -0.25 -33.51 -5.90
CA ALA A 187 -0.04 -34.06 -7.23
C ALA A 187 1.46 -33.96 -7.57
N SER A 188 2.10 -35.07 -7.93
CA SER A 188 3.43 -35.06 -8.54
C SER A 188 3.30 -34.46 -9.94
N GLY A 189 3.37 -33.13 -10.02
CA GLY A 189 3.32 -32.44 -11.30
C GLY A 189 4.39 -32.99 -12.23
N SER A 190 3.99 -33.43 -13.43
CA SER A 190 4.92 -33.85 -14.47
C SER A 190 5.74 -32.63 -14.89
N VAL A 191 6.98 -32.55 -14.41
CA VAL A 191 7.91 -31.49 -14.81
C VAL A 191 8.15 -31.65 -16.31
N THR A 192 7.72 -30.68 -17.11
CA THR A 192 7.92 -30.75 -18.57
C THR A 192 9.41 -30.53 -18.91
N LEU A 193 9.82 -30.94 -20.11
CA LEU A 193 11.20 -30.69 -20.58
C LEU A 193 11.56 -29.21 -20.59
N VAL A 194 10.59 -28.34 -20.87
CA VAL A 194 10.75 -26.88 -20.84
C VAL A 194 11.05 -26.42 -19.42
N ASP A 195 10.32 -26.93 -18.43
CA ASP A 195 10.53 -26.59 -17.03
C ASP A 195 11.93 -26.98 -16.56
N ARG A 196 12.40 -28.20 -16.91
CA ARG A 196 13.77 -28.63 -16.58
C ARG A 196 14.84 -27.73 -17.21
N GLY A 197 14.62 -27.30 -18.45
CA GLY A 197 15.49 -26.36 -19.13
C GLY A 197 15.54 -25.00 -18.43
N MET A 198 14.37 -24.47 -18.05
CA MET A 198 14.25 -23.20 -17.33
C MET A 198 14.89 -23.29 -15.93
N ASP A 199 14.66 -24.37 -15.19
CA ASP A 199 15.25 -24.61 -13.87
C ASP A 199 16.78 -24.69 -13.94
N PHE A 200 17.33 -25.33 -14.99
CA PHE A 200 18.76 -25.38 -15.24
C PHE A 200 19.35 -23.99 -15.48
N PHE A 201 18.74 -23.19 -16.36
CA PHE A 201 19.19 -21.83 -16.65
C PHE A 201 19.04 -20.90 -15.45
N TYR A 202 17.91 -20.98 -14.72
CA TYR A 202 17.67 -20.20 -13.51
C TYR A 202 18.66 -20.51 -12.41
N ASN A 203 18.95 -21.79 -12.14
CA ASN A 203 19.95 -22.20 -11.16
C ASN A 203 21.38 -21.82 -11.59
N ARG A 204 21.69 -21.87 -12.88
CA ARG A 204 22.98 -21.40 -13.42
C ARG A 204 23.13 -19.89 -13.24
N LEU A 205 22.08 -19.11 -13.51
CA LEU A 205 22.08 -17.67 -13.29
C LEU A 205 22.21 -17.32 -11.80
N ARG A 206 21.50 -18.03 -10.92
CA ARG A 206 21.60 -17.88 -9.46
C ARG A 206 23.02 -18.10 -8.93
N ARG A 207 23.71 -19.14 -9.45
CA ARG A 207 25.06 -19.50 -9.01
C ARG A 207 26.16 -18.68 -9.70
N ARG A 208 25.80 -17.87 -10.72
CA ARG A 208 26.73 -16.99 -11.42
C ARG A 208 27.22 -15.89 -10.48
N GLY A 209 28.49 -15.94 -10.12
CA GLY A 209 29.11 -15.00 -9.17
C GLY A 209 29.30 -15.54 -7.74
N ALA A 210 28.71 -16.69 -7.39
CA ALA A 210 28.95 -17.37 -6.12
C ALA A 210 30.29 -18.17 -6.10
N GLY A 211 31.02 -18.19 -7.22
CA GLY A 211 32.36 -18.77 -7.34
C GLY A 211 33.43 -17.80 -6.82
N GLY A 212 33.42 -17.50 -5.52
CA GLY A 212 34.46 -16.76 -4.84
C GLY A 212 35.28 -17.67 -3.91
N LYS A 213 36.50 -18.01 -4.36
CA LYS A 213 37.62 -18.61 -3.59
C LYS A 213 37.40 -19.96 -2.91
N THR A 214 37.51 -21.06 -3.66
CA THR A 214 38.22 -22.25 -3.14
C THR A 214 39.72 -22.03 -3.36
N GLY A 215 40.38 -21.47 -2.34
CA GLY A 215 41.82 -21.33 -2.28
C GLY A 215 42.48 -22.70 -2.08
N GLN A 216 43.25 -23.09 -3.10
CA GLN A 216 44.56 -23.75 -3.06
C GLN A 216 45.04 -24.43 -1.75
N SER A 217 45.30 -25.73 -1.88
CA SER A 217 46.51 -26.46 -1.46
C SER A 217 47.29 -25.96 -0.23
N GLY A 218 47.29 -26.80 0.80
CA GLY A 218 48.33 -26.96 1.81
C GLY A 218 48.29 -28.40 2.30
#